data_AF-A0A239M7C4-F1
#
_entry.id   AF-A0A239M7C4-F1
#
_cell.length_a   1.000
_cell.length_b   1.000
_cell.length_c   1.000
_cell.angle_alpha   90.00
_cell.angle_beta   90.00
_cell.angle_gamma   90.00
#
_symmetry.space_group_name_H-M   'P 1'
#
loop_
_entity.id
_entity.type
_entity.pdbx_description
1 polymer ?
#
loop_
_entity_poly.entity_id
_entity_poly.type
_entity_poly.pdbx_seq_one_letter_code
_entity_poly.pdbx_strand_id
1 'polypeptide(L)'
;MTVHRSLCPDCGRTYYEWGAAKMIEAARTIAGECRADAFIKKLEASRARRDAERLADILVRFERYAITGSLAIPRELNELRDGIKEIKAGDVRLPFFDVPKSSIGAIRLTSGFIKKSWRTPRGYIDEAIWVRREDLAS
;
A
#
# COMPACT_ATOMS: atom_id res chain seq x y z
N MET A 1 3.91 -15.98 8.51
CA MET A 1 4.59 -14.67 8.64
C MET A 1 3.51 -13.62 8.73
N THR A 2 3.67 -12.65 9.62
CA THR A 2 2.64 -11.64 9.90
C THR A 2 3.26 -10.26 9.73
N VAL A 3 2.53 -9.36 9.07
CA VAL A 3 2.87 -7.96 8.91
C VAL A 3 2.48 -7.20 10.17
N HIS A 4 3.39 -6.38 10.68
CA HIS A 4 3.12 -5.52 11.83
C HIS A 4 1.94 -4.58 11.52
N ARG A 5 1.10 -4.35 12.53
CA ARG A 5 -0.04 -3.43 12.46
C ARG A 5 -0.14 -2.68 13.77
N SER A 6 -0.16 -1.37 13.68
CA SER A 6 -0.35 -0.46 14.80
C SER A 6 -1.26 0.70 14.38
N LEU A 7 -1.80 1.44 15.34
CA LEU A 7 -2.63 2.61 15.05
C LEU A 7 -1.77 3.87 14.99
N CYS A 8 -1.97 4.67 13.95
CA CYS A 8 -1.39 6.00 13.83
C CYS A 8 -1.98 6.87 14.95
N PRO A 9 -1.14 7.51 15.79
CA PRO A 9 -1.61 8.29 16.92
C PRO A 9 -2.41 9.52 16.49
N ASP A 10 -2.15 10.05 15.28
CA ASP A 10 -2.76 11.29 14.82
C ASP A 10 -4.12 11.07 14.14
N CYS A 11 -4.27 9.97 13.39
CA CYS A 11 -5.47 9.74 12.59
C CYS A 11 -6.20 8.42 12.88
N GLY A 12 -5.69 7.59 13.80
CA GLY A 12 -6.31 6.33 14.20
C GLY A 12 -6.39 5.28 13.08
N ARG A 13 -5.59 5.44 12.02
CA ARG A 13 -5.51 4.49 10.90
C ARG A 13 -4.48 3.41 11.19
N THR A 14 -4.68 2.23 10.63
CA THR A 14 -3.68 1.17 10.72
C THR A 14 -2.48 1.53 9.86
N TYR A 15 -1.29 1.55 10.45
CA TYR A 15 -0.03 1.61 9.70
C TYR A 15 0.70 0.27 9.73
N TYR A 16 1.44 0.02 8.66
CA TYR A 16 2.25 -1.18 8.45
C TYR A 16 3.72 -0.94 8.78
N GLU A 17 4.20 0.27 8.52
CA GLU A 17 5.59 0.65 8.75
C GLU A 17 5.72 2.16 9.01
N TRP A 18 6.65 2.55 9.87
CA TRP A 18 6.96 3.94 10.17
C TRP A 18 8.48 4.14 10.26
N GLY A 19 9.04 4.84 9.28
CA GLY A 19 10.44 5.19 9.24
C GLY A 19 10.69 6.71 9.18
N ALA A 20 11.96 7.07 9.11
CA ALA A 20 12.41 8.47 9.14
C ALA A 20 11.88 9.32 7.96
N ALA A 21 11.50 8.71 6.85
CA ALA A 21 11.09 9.41 5.63
C ALA A 21 9.60 9.28 5.31
N LYS A 22 8.99 8.13 5.58
CA LYS A 22 7.57 7.84 5.27
C LYS A 22 6.92 7.00 6.36
N MET A 23 5.63 7.21 6.54
CA MET A 23 4.71 6.30 7.23
C MET A 23 3.78 5.64 6.20
N ILE A 24 3.60 4.32 6.29
CA ILE A 24 2.79 3.55 5.33
C ILE A 24 1.50 3.09 6.02
N GLU A 25 0.39 3.70 5.63
CA GLU A 25 -0.93 3.48 6.21
C GLU A 25 -1.88 2.72 5.27
N ALA A 26 -2.93 2.14 5.84
CA ALA A 26 -4.10 1.69 5.09
C ALA A 26 -5.06 2.87 4.84
N ALA A 27 -5.44 3.07 3.58
CA ALA A 27 -6.62 3.88 3.28
C ALA A 27 -7.88 3.20 3.81
N ARG A 28 -8.89 4.00 4.14
CA ARG A 28 -10.18 3.59 4.68
C ARG A 28 -11.29 4.21 3.82
N THR A 29 -12.23 3.40 3.36
CA THR A 29 -13.42 3.90 2.68
C THR A 29 -14.37 4.59 3.65
N ILE A 30 -15.39 5.29 3.15
CA ILE A 30 -16.46 5.88 3.98
C ILE A 30 -17.18 4.80 4.82
N ALA A 31 -17.28 3.59 4.29
CA ALA A 31 -17.85 2.42 4.99
C ALA A 31 -16.90 1.80 6.02
N GLY A 32 -15.69 2.32 6.19
CA GLY A 32 -14.68 1.80 7.13
C GLY A 32 -13.80 0.68 6.58
N GLU A 33 -13.92 0.33 5.29
CA GLU A 33 -13.17 -0.79 4.70
C GLU A 33 -11.71 -0.41 4.48
N CYS A 34 -10.79 -1.27 4.92
CA CYS A 34 -9.36 -1.16 4.66
C CYS A 34 -8.94 -2.23 3.64
N ARG A 35 -9.07 -1.93 2.34
CA ARG A 35 -8.91 -2.95 1.27
C ARG A 35 -7.47 -3.43 1.11
N ALA A 36 -6.49 -2.55 1.30
CA ALA A 36 -5.07 -2.96 1.35
C ALA A 36 -4.82 -3.95 2.50
N ASP A 37 -5.43 -3.71 3.67
CA ASP A 37 -5.30 -4.59 4.83
C ASP A 37 -5.94 -5.95 4.58
N ALA A 38 -7.14 -5.96 3.97
CA ALA A 38 -7.82 -7.19 3.59
C ALA A 38 -6.97 -8.04 2.62
N PHE A 39 -6.29 -7.40 1.66
CA PHE A 39 -5.38 -8.09 0.75
C PHE A 39 -4.17 -8.70 1.48
N ILE A 40 -3.52 -7.93 2.37
CA ILE A 40 -2.37 -8.42 3.14
C ILE A 40 -2.79 -9.57 4.06
N LYS A 41 -3.92 -9.45 4.76
CA LYS A 41 -4.49 -10.53 5.59
C LYS A 41 -4.74 -11.81 4.80
N LYS A 42 -5.20 -11.70 3.55
CA LYS A 42 -5.39 -12.85 2.68
C LYS A 42 -4.07 -13.57 2.37
N LEU A 43 -2.98 -12.82 2.16
CA LEU A 43 -1.66 -13.41 1.97
C LEU A 43 -1.15 -14.08 3.25
N GLU A 44 -1.37 -13.46 4.42
CA GLU A 44 -0.95 -14.02 5.73
C GLU A 44 -1.68 -15.31 6.08
N ALA A 45 -2.97 -15.39 5.75
CA ALA A 45 -3.80 -16.57 5.97
C ALA A 45 -3.49 -17.71 4.99
N SER A 46 -2.78 -17.44 3.89
CA SER A 46 -2.44 -18.44 2.89
C SER A 46 -1.33 -19.37 3.38
N ARG A 47 -1.48 -20.67 3.12
CA ARG A 47 -0.44 -21.68 3.36
C ARG A 47 0.51 -21.85 2.18
N ALA A 48 0.26 -21.14 1.06
CA ALA A 48 1.09 -21.26 -0.13
C ALA A 48 2.45 -20.61 0.11
N ARG A 49 3.54 -21.35 -0.15
CA ARG A 49 4.91 -20.83 -0.07
C ARG A 49 5.08 -19.53 -0.86
N ARG A 50 4.46 -19.45 -2.04
CA ARG A 50 4.52 -18.27 -2.90
C ARG A 50 3.92 -17.02 -2.25
N ASP A 51 2.88 -17.16 -1.43
CA ASP A 51 2.29 -16.02 -0.72
C ASP A 51 3.17 -15.56 0.45
N ALA A 52 3.88 -16.48 1.10
CA ALA A 52 4.91 -16.13 2.08
C ALA A 52 6.07 -15.36 1.42
N GLU A 53 6.53 -15.78 0.24
CA GLU A 53 7.54 -15.04 -0.54
C GLU A 53 7.05 -13.63 -0.91
N ARG A 54 5.77 -13.50 -1.33
CA ARG A 54 5.15 -12.20 -1.62
C ARG A 54 5.12 -11.28 -0.41
N LEU A 55 4.75 -11.81 0.76
CA LEU A 55 4.77 -11.03 2.00
C LEU A 55 6.18 -10.56 2.36
N ALA A 56 7.20 -11.40 2.17
CA ALA A 56 8.59 -11.03 2.45
C ALA A 56 9.01 -9.87 1.54
N ASP A 57 8.67 -9.98 0.25
CA ASP A 57 8.93 -8.91 -0.70
C ASP A 57 8.23 -7.61 -0.29
N ILE A 58 6.96 -7.65 0.13
CA ILE A 58 6.21 -6.47 0.61
C ILE A 58 6.91 -5.83 1.80
N LEU A 59 7.27 -6.61 2.82
CA LEU A 59 7.91 -6.11 4.04
C LEU A 59 9.23 -5.39 3.74
N VAL A 60 10.08 -5.98 2.89
CA VAL A 60 11.35 -5.35 2.48
C VAL A 60 11.12 -4.02 1.76
N ARG A 61 10.07 -3.92 0.93
CA ARG A 61 9.75 -2.64 0.24
C ARG A 61 9.20 -1.62 1.21
N PHE A 62 8.37 -2.04 2.16
CA PHE A 62 7.80 -1.15 3.17
C PHE A 62 8.89 -0.55 4.04
N GLU A 63 9.73 -1.39 4.64
CA GLU A 63 10.86 -0.95 5.48
C GLU A 63 11.75 0.03 4.72
N ARG A 64 12.21 -0.36 3.52
CA ARG A 64 13.09 0.49 2.70
C ARG A 64 12.43 1.83 2.34
N TYR A 65 11.16 1.82 1.95
CA TYR A 65 10.46 3.03 1.55
C TYR A 65 10.16 3.93 2.75
N ALA A 66 9.82 3.35 3.90
CA ALA A 66 9.61 4.05 5.15
C ALA A 66 10.88 4.75 5.66
N ILE A 67 12.02 4.08 5.58
CA ILE A 67 13.31 4.61 6.04
C ILE A 67 13.86 5.66 5.08
N THR A 68 13.87 5.36 3.78
CA THR A 68 14.61 6.16 2.79
C THR A 68 13.76 7.13 1.99
N GLY A 69 12.44 6.94 1.97
CA GLY A 69 11.52 7.68 1.11
C GLY A 69 11.71 7.39 -0.38
N SER A 70 12.48 6.35 -0.72
CA SER A 70 12.85 6.03 -2.09
C SER A 70 12.74 4.53 -2.39
N LEU A 71 12.37 4.23 -3.63
CA LEU A 71 12.35 2.90 -4.23
C LEU A 71 12.80 3.08 -5.70
N ALA A 72 13.39 2.06 -6.31
CA ALA A 72 13.88 2.18 -7.68
C ALA A 72 12.73 2.43 -8.69
N ILE A 73 12.81 3.47 -9.51
CA ILE A 73 11.81 3.78 -10.56
C ILE A 73 12.33 3.29 -11.92
N PRO A 74 11.52 2.62 -12.77
CA PRO A 74 10.13 2.20 -12.58
C PRO A 74 9.99 0.79 -11.96
N ARG A 75 11.08 0.21 -11.44
CA ARG A 75 11.17 -1.21 -11.07
C ARG A 75 10.36 -1.57 -9.81
N GLU A 76 10.44 -0.73 -8.80
CA GLU A 76 9.89 -0.90 -7.45
C GLU A 76 8.83 0.17 -7.12
N LEU A 77 8.87 1.30 -7.81
CA LEU A 77 7.89 2.38 -7.69
C LEU A 77 7.48 2.84 -9.09
N ASN A 78 6.19 3.13 -9.27
CA ASN A 78 5.68 3.66 -10.53
C ASN A 78 4.57 4.67 -10.30
N GLU A 79 4.47 5.63 -11.19
CA GLU A 79 3.33 6.53 -11.25
C GLU A 79 2.25 5.92 -12.13
N LEU A 80 1.01 5.95 -11.64
CA LEU A 80 -0.17 5.51 -12.37
C LEU A 80 -0.88 6.75 -12.92
N ARG A 81 -2.13 6.99 -12.53
CA ARG A 81 -2.96 8.11 -12.99
C ARG A 81 -3.57 8.82 -11.80
N ASP A 82 -3.93 10.09 -11.96
CA ASP A 82 -4.71 10.87 -10.98
C ASP A 82 -4.09 10.90 -9.58
N GLY A 83 -2.77 11.07 -9.52
CA GLY A 83 -2.01 11.11 -8.26
C GLY A 83 -1.87 9.76 -7.54
N ILE A 84 -2.28 8.66 -8.18
CA ILE A 84 -2.00 7.31 -7.67
C ILE A 84 -0.59 6.88 -8.09
N LYS A 85 0.15 6.36 -7.13
CA LYS A 85 1.45 5.69 -7.29
C LYS A 85 1.30 4.22 -6.92
N GLU A 86 2.29 3.40 -7.25
CA GLU A 86 2.26 1.95 -7.04
C GLU A 86 3.59 1.45 -6.50
N ILE A 87 3.58 0.80 -5.34
CA ILE A 87 4.72 0.00 -4.86
C ILE A 87 4.65 -1.36 -5.56
N LYS A 88 5.78 -1.78 -6.14
CA LYS A 88 5.95 -3.06 -6.82
C LYS A 88 6.82 -4.00 -5.97
N ALA A 89 6.21 -5.07 -5.48
CA ALA A 89 6.85 -6.12 -4.69
C ALA A 89 6.73 -7.44 -5.45
N GLY A 90 7.72 -7.78 -6.29
CA GLY A 90 7.65 -8.95 -7.17
C GLY A 90 6.49 -8.87 -8.16
N ASP A 91 5.51 -9.77 -8.04
CA ASP A 91 4.25 -9.76 -8.81
C ASP A 91 3.11 -9.02 -8.08
N VAL A 92 3.31 -8.60 -6.83
CA VAL A 92 2.33 -7.81 -6.06
C VAL A 92 2.43 -6.34 -6.43
N ARG A 93 1.28 -5.70 -6.51
CA ARG A 93 1.12 -4.27 -6.74
C ARG A 93 0.25 -3.68 -5.63
N LEU A 94 0.74 -2.59 -5.05
CA LEU A 94 0.10 -1.88 -3.95
C LEU A 94 -0.07 -0.42 -4.36
N PRO A 95 -1.22 -0.06 -4.95
CA PRO A 95 -1.53 1.33 -5.28
C PRO A 95 -1.68 2.16 -4.00
N PHE A 96 -1.25 3.42 -4.07
CA PHE A 96 -1.26 4.35 -2.95
C PHE A 96 -1.32 5.80 -3.43
N PHE A 97 -1.54 6.71 -2.48
CA PHE A 97 -1.35 8.15 -2.69
C PHE A 97 -0.60 8.78 -1.51
N ASP A 98 0.12 9.86 -1.78
CA ASP A 98 0.73 10.68 -0.73
C ASP A 98 -0.38 11.46 0.01
N VAL A 99 -0.36 11.46 1.34
CA VAL A 99 -1.35 12.19 2.16
C VAL A 99 -1.04 13.68 2.12
N PRO A 100 -1.96 14.53 1.61
CA PRO A 100 -1.70 15.96 1.50
C PRO A 100 -1.36 16.58 2.86
N LYS A 101 -0.33 17.43 2.89
CA LYS A 101 0.12 18.17 4.09
C LYS A 101 0.55 17.28 5.28
N SER A 102 0.81 16.00 5.05
CA SER A 102 1.38 15.15 6.10
C SER A 102 2.80 15.61 6.47
N SER A 103 3.00 15.99 7.73
CA SER A 103 4.30 16.40 8.27
C SER A 103 5.32 15.26 8.30
N ILE A 104 4.85 14.02 8.42
CA ILE A 104 5.63 12.79 8.48
C ILE A 104 5.78 12.10 7.11
N GLY A 105 5.25 12.71 6.04
CA GLY A 105 5.28 12.13 4.70
C GLY A 105 4.44 10.85 4.58
N ALA A 106 3.29 10.77 5.26
CA ALA A 106 2.43 9.59 5.20
C ALA A 106 1.95 9.28 3.77
N ILE A 107 1.89 7.99 3.45
CA ILE A 107 1.22 7.46 2.27
C ILE A 107 0.09 6.54 2.72
N ARG A 108 -0.97 6.45 1.91
CA ARG A 108 -2.08 5.54 2.17
C ARG A 108 -2.24 4.54 1.03
N LEU A 109 -2.05 3.27 1.35
CA LEU A 109 -2.28 2.15 0.44
C LEU A 109 -3.78 1.97 0.24
N THR A 110 -4.23 2.01 -1.01
CA THR A 110 -5.66 1.93 -1.34
C THR A 110 -6.14 0.48 -1.42
N SER A 111 -5.34 -0.38 -2.04
CA SER A 111 -5.68 -1.77 -2.32
C SER A 111 -4.40 -2.59 -2.58
N GLY A 112 -4.56 -3.87 -2.89
CA GLY A 112 -3.46 -4.73 -3.33
C GLY A 112 -3.94 -5.81 -4.28
N PHE A 113 -3.08 -6.19 -5.23
CA PHE A 113 -3.39 -7.26 -6.18
C PHE A 113 -2.14 -7.98 -6.69
N ILE A 114 -2.33 -9.20 -7.19
CA ILE A 114 -1.30 -9.98 -7.89
C ILE A 114 -1.43 -9.72 -9.38
N LYS A 115 -0.39 -9.17 -9.99
CA LYS A 115 -0.36 -8.82 -11.40
C LYS A 115 -0.18 -10.07 -12.26
N LYS A 116 -1.16 -10.32 -13.16
CA LYS A 116 -1.16 -11.46 -14.10
C LYS A 116 -0.86 -11.07 -15.55
N SER A 117 -0.78 -9.78 -15.85
CA SER A 117 -0.63 -9.24 -17.21
C SER A 117 0.54 -8.25 -17.29
N TRP A 118 0.92 -7.82 -18.49
CA TRP A 118 2.06 -6.92 -18.69
C TRP A 118 1.86 -5.52 -18.07
N ARG A 119 0.63 -4.99 -18.08
CA ARG A 119 0.29 -3.65 -17.54
C ARG A 119 -0.63 -3.78 -16.33
N THR A 120 -0.62 -2.79 -15.43
CA THR A 120 -1.59 -2.73 -14.33
C THR A 120 -2.99 -2.57 -14.93
N PRO A 121 -3.93 -3.51 -14.67
CA PRO A 121 -5.26 -3.44 -15.24
C PRO A 121 -6.00 -2.18 -14.82
N ARG A 122 -6.75 -1.58 -15.74
CA ARG A 122 -7.47 -0.31 -15.52
C ARG A 122 -8.39 -0.35 -14.30
N GLY A 123 -9.07 -1.48 -14.07
CA GLY A 123 -9.98 -1.64 -12.92
C GLY A 123 -9.31 -1.40 -11.56
N TYR A 124 -8.07 -1.83 -11.37
CA TYR A 124 -7.34 -1.60 -10.10
C TYR A 124 -6.91 -0.13 -9.95
N ILE A 125 -6.65 0.57 -11.06
CA ILE A 125 -6.35 2.00 -11.04
C ILE A 125 -7.60 2.79 -10.68
N ASP A 126 -8.72 2.47 -11.33
CA ASP A 126 -10.01 3.11 -11.09
C ASP A 126 -10.49 2.86 -9.64
N GLU A 127 -10.27 1.65 -9.10
CA GLU A 127 -10.51 1.34 -7.68
C GLU A 127 -9.63 2.19 -6.76
N ALA A 128 -8.33 2.31 -7.03
CA ALA A 128 -7.43 3.11 -6.20
C ALA A 128 -7.84 4.60 -6.17
N ILE A 129 -8.29 5.14 -7.30
CA ILE A 129 -8.81 6.50 -7.40
C ILE A 129 -10.09 6.66 -6.57
N TRP A 130 -11.00 5.69 -6.64
CA TRP A 130 -12.23 5.70 -5.86
C TRP A 130 -11.94 5.64 -4.35
N VAL A 131 -11.11 4.68 -3.89
CA VAL A 131 -10.72 4.58 -2.47
C VAL A 131 -10.06 5.87 -1.99
N ARG A 132 -9.18 6.49 -2.79
CA ARG A 132 -8.59 7.79 -2.45
C ARG A 132 -9.65 8.87 -2.25
N ARG A 133 -10.67 8.94 -3.11
CA ARG A 133 -11.75 9.93 -2.98
C ARG A 133 -12.54 9.73 -1.70
N GLU A 134 -12.87 8.49 -1.38
CA GLU A 134 -13.59 8.16 -0.15
C GLU A 134 -12.75 8.43 1.10
N ASP A 135 -11.48 8.07 1.08
CA ASP A 135 -10.56 8.24 2.20
C ASP A 135 -10.32 9.72 2.56
N LEU A 136 -10.26 10.59 1.55
CA LEU A 136 -10.09 12.02 1.76
C LEU A 136 -11.40 12.73 2.17
N ALA A 137 -12.54 12.05 2.06
CA ALA A 137 -13.84 12.55 2.50
C ALA A 137 -14.22 12.08 3.92
N SER A 138 -13.44 11.16 4.52
CA SER A 138 -13.60 10.63 5.88
C SER A 138 -12.62 11.26 6.87
#